data_AF-A0A968I2T2-F1
#
_entry.id   AF-A0A968I2T2-F1
#
_cell.length_a   1.000
_cell.length_b   1.000
_cell.length_c   1.000
_cell.angle_alpha   90.00
_cell.angle_beta   90.00
_cell.angle_gamma   90.00
#
_symmetry.space_group_name_H-M   'P 1'
#
loop_
_entity.id
_entity.type
_entity.pdbx_description
1 polymer ?
#
loop_
_entity_poly.entity_id
_entity_poly.type
_entity_poly.pdbx_seq_one_letter_code
_entity_poly.pdbx_strand_id
1 'polypeptide(L)'
;MTLTVKNNANRDITYSLGHTGALAMGPTTFTLTPVSTNHLSSANFTTASLTVPALGTATVDVTIEPNAALATNSFFGGFVTLTPDAGGVTLSVPYSGFKGDYQASQAMSFAALIRGRVFST
;
A
#
# COMPACT_ATOMS: atom_id res chain seq x y z
N MET A 1 -2.23 0.22 -10.19
CA MET A 1 -2.14 -1.26 -10.16
C MET A 1 -3.36 -1.84 -10.84
N THR A 2 -3.28 -3.08 -11.32
CA THR A 2 -4.43 -3.80 -11.89
C THR A 2 -4.75 -4.99 -11.00
N LEU A 3 -6.03 -5.12 -10.62
CA LEU A 3 -6.53 -6.26 -9.86
C LEU A 3 -7.33 -7.18 -10.77
N THR A 4 -7.05 -8.49 -10.70
CA THR A 4 -7.82 -9.53 -11.39
C THR A 4 -8.60 -10.32 -10.36
N VAL A 5 -9.92 -10.36 -10.50
CA VAL A 5 -10.82 -11.10 -9.61
C VAL A 5 -11.34 -12.33 -10.34
N LYS A 6 -11.20 -13.50 -9.71
CA LYS A 6 -11.75 -14.77 -10.19
C LYS A 6 -13.03 -15.09 -9.43
N ASN A 7 -14.08 -15.42 -10.16
CA ASN A 7 -15.30 -15.98 -9.60
C ASN A 7 -15.32 -17.49 -9.87
N ASN A 8 -15.41 -18.29 -8.80
CA ASN A 8 -15.51 -19.75 -8.87
C ASN A 8 -16.95 -20.25 -8.67
N ALA A 9 -17.91 -19.34 -8.46
CA ALA A 9 -19.32 -19.69 -8.37
C ALA A 9 -19.94 -19.85 -9.77
N ASN A 10 -21.06 -20.57 -9.83
CA ASN A 10 -21.86 -20.80 -11.03
C ASN A 10 -22.89 -19.68 -11.30
N ARG A 11 -22.67 -18.49 -10.72
CA ARG A 11 -23.50 -17.30 -10.90
C ARG A 11 -22.60 -16.06 -10.90
N ASP A 12 -23.07 -15.00 -11.52
CA ASP A 12 -22.38 -13.72 -11.50
C ASP A 12 -22.34 -13.14 -10.08
N ILE A 13 -21.26 -12.44 -9.75
CA ILE A 13 -21.12 -11.71 -8.49
C ILE A 13 -20.75 -10.27 -8.83
N THR A 14 -21.54 -9.32 -8.34
CA THR A 14 -21.21 -7.89 -8.41
C THR A 14 -20.64 -7.45 -7.08
N TYR A 15 -19.51 -6.75 -7.14
CA TYR A 15 -18.84 -6.15 -5.99
C TYR A 15 -18.93 -4.63 -6.06
N SER A 16 -19.28 -4.01 -4.94
CA SER A 16 -18.97 -2.62 -4.65
C SER A 16 -17.50 -2.49 -4.25
N LEU A 17 -16.79 -1.53 -4.85
CA LEU A 17 -15.36 -1.32 -4.63
C LEU A 17 -15.14 -0.25 -3.57
N GLY A 18 -14.23 -0.53 -2.63
CA GLY A 18 -13.89 0.36 -1.54
C GLY A 18 -12.40 0.34 -1.22
N HIS A 19 -12.03 1.21 -0.29
CA HIS A 19 -10.64 1.39 0.12
C HIS A 19 -10.57 1.81 1.58
N THR A 20 -9.58 1.25 2.29
CA THR A 20 -9.22 1.65 3.64
C THR A 20 -7.72 1.87 3.70
N GLY A 21 -7.28 3.12 3.89
CA GLY A 21 -5.88 3.44 4.14
C GLY A 21 -5.41 2.93 5.50
N ALA A 22 -4.19 2.42 5.57
CA ALA A 22 -3.53 2.04 6.82
C ALA A 22 -2.60 3.15 7.32
N LEU A 23 -2.26 3.11 8.61
CA LEU A 23 -1.27 4.03 9.20
C LEU A 23 0.05 3.95 8.43
N ALA A 24 0.53 5.12 8.01
CA ALA A 24 1.85 5.25 7.42
C ALA A 24 2.94 5.13 8.49
N MET A 25 4.15 4.77 8.07
CA MET A 25 5.36 4.79 8.90
C MET A 25 6.28 5.89 8.39
N GLY A 26 6.76 6.74 9.29
CA GLY A 26 7.59 7.89 8.98
C GLY A 26 8.95 7.52 8.37
N PRO A 27 9.76 8.54 8.03
CA PRO A 27 10.97 8.39 7.20
C PRO A 27 12.18 7.88 7.98
N THR A 28 12.06 6.72 8.60
CA THR A 28 13.10 6.09 9.41
C THR A 28 13.39 4.69 8.88
N THR A 29 14.67 4.36 8.69
CA THR A 29 15.11 3.11 8.08
C THR A 29 15.04 1.90 9.02
N PHE A 30 15.28 2.13 10.32
CA PHE A 30 15.38 1.05 11.32
C PHE A 30 14.46 1.25 12.54
N THR A 31 13.55 2.21 12.47
CA THR A 31 12.59 2.50 13.54
C THR A 31 11.22 2.62 12.91
N LEU A 32 10.21 2.03 13.55
CA LEU A 32 8.83 2.21 13.13
C LEU A 32 8.25 3.39 13.90
N THR A 33 7.99 4.49 13.21
CA THR A 33 7.33 5.66 13.79
C THR A 33 5.99 5.84 13.09
N PRO A 34 4.87 5.40 13.69
CA PRO A 34 3.55 5.59 13.12
C PRO A 34 3.26 7.07 12.91
N VAL A 35 2.71 7.41 11.74
CA VAL A 35 2.26 8.76 11.41
C VAL A 35 0.78 8.91 11.77
N SER A 36 0.33 10.15 11.99
CA SER A 36 -1.08 10.48 12.25
C SER A 36 -2.03 9.87 11.21
N THR A 37 -3.23 9.48 11.66
CA THR A 37 -4.38 9.06 10.83
C THR A 37 -4.83 10.08 9.79
N ASN A 38 -4.31 11.31 9.82
CA ASN A 38 -4.57 12.31 8.78
C ASN A 38 -3.70 12.12 7.52
N HIS A 39 -2.76 11.16 7.53
CA HIS A 39 -1.84 10.87 6.42
C HIS A 39 -2.13 9.54 5.71
N LEU A 40 -3.39 9.09 5.72
CA LEU A 40 -3.78 7.88 5.00
C LEU A 40 -3.68 8.10 3.48
N SER A 41 -3.33 7.04 2.77
CA SER A 41 -3.38 7.03 1.31
C SER A 41 -4.82 7.08 0.80
N SER A 42 -4.99 7.47 -0.46
CA SER A 42 -6.27 7.44 -1.17
C SER A 42 -6.21 6.41 -2.31
N ALA A 43 -7.37 5.99 -2.78
CA ALA A 43 -7.53 5.13 -3.94
C ALA A 43 -8.58 5.69 -4.89
N ASN A 44 -8.29 5.66 -6.18
CA ASN A 44 -9.23 5.93 -7.26
C ASN A 44 -9.38 4.68 -8.12
N PHE A 45 -10.61 4.34 -8.46
CA PHE A 45 -10.96 3.18 -9.27
C PHE A 45 -11.46 3.64 -10.64
N THR A 46 -11.20 2.86 -11.70
CA THR A 46 -11.77 3.15 -13.03
C THR A 46 -13.28 2.96 -13.09
N THR A 47 -13.85 2.27 -12.11
CA THR A 47 -15.30 2.02 -11.93
C THR A 47 -15.60 1.88 -10.43
N ALA A 48 -16.82 2.23 -10.00
CA ALA A 48 -17.24 2.05 -8.60
C ALA A 48 -17.68 0.62 -8.27
N SER A 49 -17.98 -0.20 -9.28
CA SER A 49 -18.40 -1.60 -9.11
C SER A 49 -17.76 -2.53 -10.15
N LEU A 50 -17.68 -3.81 -9.81
CA LEU A 50 -17.11 -4.84 -10.67
C LEU A 50 -18.01 -6.09 -10.67
N THR A 51 -18.63 -6.39 -11.82
CA THR A 51 -19.33 -7.65 -12.03
C THR A 51 -18.36 -8.70 -12.57
N VAL A 52 -18.23 -9.81 -11.86
CA VAL A 52 -17.39 -10.95 -12.25
C VAL A 52 -18.30 -12.10 -12.71
N PRO A 53 -18.26 -12.47 -14.01
CA PRO A 53 -19.13 -13.51 -14.55
C PRO A 53 -18.96 -14.86 -13.83
N ALA A 54 -20.00 -15.69 -13.84
CA ALA A 54 -19.97 -17.07 -13.37
C ALA A 54 -18.76 -17.82 -13.97
N LEU A 55 -17.97 -18.47 -13.10
CA LEU A 55 -16.75 -19.21 -13.47
C LEU A 55 -15.70 -18.35 -14.24
N GLY A 56 -15.87 -17.04 -14.27
CA GLY A 56 -15.11 -16.09 -15.08
C GLY A 56 -14.13 -15.24 -14.28
N THR A 57 -13.54 -14.26 -14.96
CA THR A 57 -12.64 -13.25 -14.37
C THR A 57 -13.04 -11.86 -14.83
N ALA A 58 -12.78 -10.86 -14.01
CA ALA A 58 -12.86 -9.45 -14.39
C ALA A 58 -11.69 -8.67 -13.78
N THR A 59 -11.36 -7.53 -14.36
CA THR A 59 -10.23 -6.70 -13.94
C THR A 59 -10.70 -5.29 -13.58
N VAL A 60 -10.04 -4.67 -12.62
CA VAL A 60 -10.21 -3.24 -12.32
C VAL A 60 -8.85 -2.60 -12.09
N ASP A 61 -8.69 -1.38 -12.60
CA ASP A 61 -7.51 -0.58 -12.34
C ASP A 61 -7.73 0.32 -11.13
N VAL A 62 -6.74 0.32 -10.24
CA VAL A 62 -6.73 1.08 -8.99
C VAL A 62 -5.50 1.95 -8.96
N THR A 63 -5.70 3.26 -8.89
CA THR A 63 -4.64 4.25 -8.68
C THR A 63 -4.57 4.57 -7.19
N ILE A 64 -3.46 4.20 -6.55
CA ILE A 64 -3.20 4.52 -5.15
C ILE A 64 -2.28 5.73 -5.09
N GLU A 65 -2.64 6.71 -4.28
CA GLU A 65 -1.80 7.88 -4.03
C GLU A 65 -1.45 7.99 -2.54
N PRO A 66 -0.16 8.15 -2.18
CA PRO A 66 0.19 8.51 -0.82
C PRO A 66 -0.37 9.89 -0.50
N ASN A 67 -0.70 10.12 0.77
CA ASN A 67 -1.08 11.46 1.21
C ASN A 67 -0.01 12.49 0.79
N ALA A 68 -0.46 13.63 0.27
CA ALA A 68 0.45 14.66 -0.22
C ALA A 68 1.40 15.18 0.87
N ALA A 69 0.90 15.34 2.09
CA ALA A 69 1.65 15.81 3.27
C ALA A 69 2.51 14.72 3.93
N LEU A 70 2.40 13.45 3.51
CA LEU A 70 3.27 12.39 4.01
C LEU A 70 4.72 12.70 3.60
N ALA A 71 5.64 12.60 4.55
CA ALA A 71 7.06 12.87 4.29
C ALA A 71 7.65 11.89 3.27
N THR A 72 8.54 12.37 2.40
CA THR A 72 9.37 11.51 1.54
C THR A 72 10.16 10.52 2.40
N ASN A 73 10.39 9.32 1.88
CA ASN A 73 10.96 8.15 2.54
C ASN A 73 10.05 7.45 3.55
N SER A 74 8.74 7.74 3.53
CA SER A 74 7.76 7.07 4.38
C SER A 74 7.12 5.87 3.68
N PHE A 75 6.79 4.84 4.44
CA PHE A 75 5.94 3.75 3.98
C PHE A 75 4.47 4.10 4.18
N PHE A 76 3.64 3.73 3.22
CA PHE A 76 2.19 3.83 3.31
C PHE A 76 1.56 2.53 2.82
N GLY A 77 0.32 2.27 3.20
CA GLY A 77 -0.37 1.07 2.78
C GLY A 77 -1.86 1.18 2.99
N GLY A 78 -2.53 0.04 2.86
CA GLY A 78 -3.97 -0.05 3.05
C GLY A 78 -4.51 -1.32 2.41
N PHE A 79 -5.82 -1.32 2.22
CA PHE A 79 -6.57 -2.40 1.64
C PHE A 79 -7.50 -1.87 0.56
N VAL A 80 -7.52 -2.54 -0.59
CA VAL A 80 -8.65 -2.45 -1.52
C VAL A 80 -9.68 -3.48 -1.09
N THR A 81 -10.92 -3.05 -0.88
CA THR A 81 -12.02 -3.91 -0.46
C THR A 81 -13.00 -4.13 -1.60
N LEU A 82 -13.51 -5.35 -1.71
CA LEU A 82 -14.58 -5.71 -2.64
C LEU A 82 -15.70 -6.33 -1.84
N THR A 83 -16.81 -5.60 -1.70
CA THR A 83 -17.98 -6.03 -0.93
C THR A 83 -19.05 -6.53 -1.89
N PRO A 84 -19.45 -7.81 -1.83
CA PRO A 84 -20.44 -8.34 -2.77
C PRO A 84 -21.83 -7.79 -2.46
N ASP A 85 -22.58 -7.45 -3.51
CA ASP A 85 -23.92 -6.85 -3.38
C ASP A 85 -24.97 -7.87 -2.88
N ALA A 86 -24.78 -9.16 -3.19
CA ALA A 86 -25.68 -10.23 -2.77
C ALA A 86 -24.94 -11.57 -2.64
N GLY A 87 -24.85 -12.07 -1.40
CA GLY A 87 -24.18 -13.34 -1.10
C GLY A 87 -22.68 -13.32 -1.38
N GLY A 88 -21.95 -14.34 -0.91
CA GLY A 88 -20.50 -14.42 -1.07
C GLY A 88 -19.70 -13.77 0.06
N VAL A 89 -18.41 -13.54 -0.18
CA VAL A 89 -17.45 -13.06 0.81
C VAL A 89 -16.88 -11.71 0.42
N THR A 90 -16.71 -10.82 1.40
CA THR A 90 -15.92 -9.60 1.21
C THR A 90 -14.46 -9.97 0.99
N LEU A 91 -13.87 -9.45 -0.08
CA LEU A 91 -12.45 -9.62 -0.38
C LEU A 91 -11.68 -8.39 0.08
N SER A 92 -10.44 -8.60 0.54
CA SER A 92 -9.54 -7.54 0.96
C SER A 92 -8.15 -7.81 0.41
N VAL A 93 -7.64 -6.89 -0.41
CA VAL A 93 -6.33 -6.99 -1.05
C VAL A 93 -5.40 -5.98 -0.39
N PRO A 94 -4.42 -6.42 0.44
CA PRO A 94 -3.45 -5.51 1.04
C PRO A 94 -2.50 -4.96 -0.02
N TYR A 95 -2.08 -3.72 0.17
CA TYR A 95 -0.97 -3.13 -0.58
C TYR A 95 -0.04 -2.35 0.34
N SER A 96 1.18 -2.16 -0.14
CA SER A 96 2.20 -1.32 0.48
C SER A 96 2.91 -0.50 -0.59
N GLY A 97 3.31 0.72 -0.24
CA GLY A 97 4.04 1.63 -1.10
C GLY A 97 5.06 2.43 -0.29
N PHE A 98 6.05 2.97 -0.99
CA PHE A 98 7.08 3.85 -0.45
C PHE A 98 7.02 5.19 -1.16
N LYS A 99 6.94 6.29 -0.41
CA LYS A 99 6.90 7.63 -1.00
C LYS A 99 8.32 8.12 -1.28
N GLY A 100 8.72 8.13 -2.55
CA GLY A 100 10.03 8.62 -2.98
C GLY A 100 10.89 7.52 -3.60
N ASP A 101 12.19 7.77 -3.72
CA ASP A 101 13.14 6.80 -4.23
C ASP A 101 13.57 5.83 -3.13
N TYR A 102 12.99 4.63 -3.15
CA TYR A 102 13.36 3.58 -2.21
C TYR A 102 14.85 3.23 -2.26
N GLN A 103 15.46 3.27 -3.45
CA GLN A 103 16.86 2.89 -3.67
C GLN A 103 17.84 3.96 -3.17
N ALA A 104 17.38 5.18 -2.91
CA ALA A 104 18.18 6.23 -2.27
C ALA A 104 18.28 6.08 -0.73
N SER A 105 17.58 5.10 -0.15
CA SER A 105 17.63 4.85 1.30
C SER A 105 19.02 4.37 1.72
N GLN A 106 19.52 4.88 2.85
CA GLN A 106 20.82 4.49 3.38
C GLN A 106 20.82 3.01 3.81
N ALA A 107 21.50 2.16 3.04
CA ALA A 107 21.64 0.73 3.35
C ALA A 107 22.66 0.45 4.48
N MET A 108 23.73 1.26 4.55
CA MET A 108 24.78 1.12 5.54
C MET A 108 25.17 2.49 6.10
N SER A 109 25.29 2.59 7.42
CA SER A 109 25.94 3.74 8.05
C SER A 109 27.44 3.47 8.14
N PHE A 110 28.25 4.49 7.87
CA PHE A 110 29.67 4.43 8.19
C PHE A 110 29.78 4.65 9.70
N ALA A 111 29.95 3.59 10.48
CA ALA A 111 30.31 3.73 11.88
C ALA A 111 31.66 4.44 11.95
N ALA A 112 31.73 5.58 12.63
CA ALA A 112 32.95 6.39 12.75
C ALA A 112 34.06 5.60 13.45
N LEU A 113 34.89 4.89 12.69
CA LEU A 113 36.15 4.35 13.17
C LEU A 113 37.25 5.42 13.04
N ILE A 114 37.18 6.46 13.88
CA ILE A 114 38.36 7.26 14.26
C ILE A 114 38.29 7.55 15.76
N ARG A 115 38.56 6.51 16.55
CA ARG A 115 39.12 6.66 17.91
C ARG A 115 40.40 5.82 18.00
N GLY A 116 41.37 6.17 17.16
CA GLY A 116 42.76 5.73 17.28
C GLY A 116 43.61 6.92 17.69
N ARG A 117 44.26 6.82 18.85
CA ARG A 117 45.08 7.82 19.53
C ARG A 117 46.03 8.61 18.60
N VAL A 118 46.16 9.89 18.94
CA VAL A 118 47.34 10.72 18.67
C VAL A 118 48.59 9.99 19.18
N PHE A 119 49.58 9.80 18.33
CA PHE A 119 50.98 9.75 18.74
C PHE A 119 51.69 10.93 18.06
N SER A 120 52.15 11.87 18.89
CA SER A 120 53.06 12.95 18.49
C SER A 120 54.46 12.37 18.28
N THR A 121 55.10 12.81 17.19
CA THR A 121 56.55 12.83 16.85
C THR A 121 57.42 11.68 17.32
#